data_AF-A0A2H6ERS5-F1
#
_entry.id   AF-A0A2H6ERS5-F1
#
_cell.length_a   1.000
_cell.length_b   1.000
_cell.length_c   1.000
_cell.angle_alpha   90.00
_cell.angle_beta   90.00
_cell.angle_gamma   90.00
#
_symmetry.space_group_name_H-M   'P 1'
#
loop_
_entity.id
_entity.type
_entity.pdbx_description
1 polymer ?
#
loop_
_entity_poly.entity_id
_entity_poly.type
_entity_poly.pdbx_seq_one_letter_code
_entity_poly.pdbx_strand_id
1 'polypeptide(L)'
;MSTNEIIKWSSYNDSFPYKYIEWESKVNKLSYTWDYFNGDEIPAETEDVPAEAWFWNAYYVKKNDRVYEFNIPFKNYNSILTVLYFD
;
A
#
# COMPACT_ATOMS: atom_id res chain seq x y z
N MET A 1 -1.50 -4.25 -5.97
CA MET A 1 -2.80 -3.80 -6.52
C MET A 1 -3.91 -4.28 -5.63
N SER A 2 -4.88 -3.40 -5.41
CA SER A 2 -6.06 -3.69 -4.61
C SER A 2 -7.32 -3.48 -5.43
N THR A 3 -8.35 -4.29 -5.18
CA THR A 3 -9.67 -4.21 -5.82
C THR A 3 -10.73 -4.44 -4.75
N ASN A 4 -11.71 -3.54 -4.66
CA ASN A 4 -12.74 -3.57 -3.61
C ASN A 4 -12.13 -3.70 -2.20
N GLU A 5 -11.14 -2.85 -1.86
CA GLU A 5 -10.39 -2.89 -0.58
C GLU A 5 -9.51 -4.12 -0.33
N ILE A 6 -9.50 -5.11 -1.23
CA ILE A 6 -8.73 -6.35 -1.04
C ILE A 6 -7.45 -6.32 -1.87
N ILE A 7 -6.33 -6.65 -1.23
CA ILE A 7 -5.05 -6.84 -1.91
C ILE A 7 -5.13 -8.11 -2.76
N LYS A 8 -5.13 -7.95 -4.09
CA LYS A 8 -5.27 -9.05 -5.04
C LYS A 8 -3.95 -9.60 -5.54
N TRP A 9 -2.94 -8.75 -5.63
CA TRP A 9 -1.59 -9.16 -6.03
C TRP A 9 -0.56 -8.14 -5.56
N SER A 10 0.67 -8.62 -5.36
CA SER A 10 1.86 -7.83 -5.10
C SER A 10 3.04 -8.42 -5.89
N SER A 11 4.02 -7.57 -6.19
CA SER A 11 5.29 -7.97 -6.78
C SER A 11 6.35 -7.04 -6.20
N TYR A 12 7.58 -7.51 -6.04
CA TYR A 12 8.65 -6.77 -5.41
C TYR A 12 9.97 -6.97 -6.13
N ASN A 13 10.85 -5.99 -6.01
CA ASN A 13 12.25 -6.09 -6.40
C ASN A 13 13.07 -6.68 -5.25
N ASP A 14 14.09 -7.47 -5.54
CA ASP A 14 14.92 -8.11 -4.51
C ASP A 14 15.70 -7.13 -3.63
N SER A 15 15.99 -5.94 -4.14
CA SER A 15 16.59 -4.83 -3.39
C SER A 15 15.61 -4.13 -2.44
N PHE A 16 14.30 -4.39 -2.57
CA PHE A 16 13.31 -3.81 -1.67
C PHE A 16 13.38 -4.47 -0.28
N PRO A 17 13.43 -3.69 0.83
CA PRO A 17 13.75 -4.20 2.16
C PRO A 17 12.64 -5.07 2.77
N TYR A 18 11.39 -4.93 2.31
CA TYR A 18 10.24 -5.67 2.84
C TYR A 18 9.61 -6.57 1.76
N LYS A 19 9.49 -7.88 2.01
CA LYS A 19 9.21 -8.88 0.96
C LYS A 19 7.88 -9.61 1.09
N TYR A 20 6.99 -9.20 2.00
CA TYR A 20 5.72 -9.88 2.23
C TYR A 20 4.58 -8.92 2.51
N ILE A 21 3.63 -8.88 1.57
CA ILE A 21 2.31 -8.26 1.76
C ILE A 21 1.30 -9.40 1.77
N GLU A 22 0.44 -9.42 2.79
CA GLU A 22 -0.53 -10.50 2.97
C GLU A 22 -1.57 -10.50 1.84
N TRP A 23 -1.60 -11.60 1.09
CA TRP A 23 -2.53 -11.79 -0.03
C TRP A 23 -3.97 -12.02 0.45
N GLU A 24 -4.95 -11.49 -0.29
CA GLU A 24 -6.38 -11.46 0.05
C GLU A 24 -6.72 -10.79 1.39
N SER A 25 -5.79 -10.02 1.96
CA SER A 25 -6.06 -9.17 3.12
C SER A 25 -6.70 -7.85 2.70
N LYS A 26 -7.39 -7.22 3.66
CA LYS A 26 -7.87 -5.85 3.50
C LYS A 26 -6.70 -4.88 3.54
N VAL A 27 -6.80 -3.83 2.73
CA VAL A 27 -5.90 -2.68 2.83
C VAL A 27 -5.97 -2.09 4.24
N ASN A 28 -4.82 -1.72 4.79
CA ASN A 28 -4.75 -1.13 6.12
C ASN A 28 -5.22 0.33 6.09
N LYS A 29 -5.92 0.76 7.14
CA LYS A 29 -6.37 2.15 7.35
C LYS A 29 -5.27 3.21 7.43
N LEU A 30 -4.01 2.79 7.48
CA LEU A 30 -2.84 3.68 7.50
C LEU A 30 -2.33 4.02 6.09
N SER A 31 -2.91 3.41 5.04
CA SER A 31 -2.57 3.68 3.64
C SER A 31 -3.60 4.60 3.00
N TYR A 32 -3.18 5.51 2.12
CA TYR A 32 -4.11 6.30 1.30
C TYR A 32 -4.89 5.43 0.30
N THR A 33 -4.43 4.20 0.05
CA THR A 33 -5.23 3.21 -0.66
C THR A 33 -6.55 2.89 0.06
N TRP A 34 -6.57 2.92 1.40
CA TRP A 34 -7.80 2.75 2.17
C TRP A 34 -8.74 3.95 1.98
N ASP A 35 -8.19 5.15 2.03
CA ASP A 35 -8.93 6.41 1.85
C ASP A 35 -9.63 6.43 0.48
N TYR A 36 -8.94 6.02 -0.58
CA TYR A 36 -9.54 5.86 -1.92
C TYR A 36 -10.81 5.01 -1.91
N PHE A 37 -10.79 3.85 -1.22
CA PHE A 37 -11.94 2.96 -1.18
C PHE A 37 -13.07 3.47 -0.30
N ASN A 38 -12.79 4.36 0.66
CA ASN A 38 -13.80 5.02 1.48
C ASN A 38 -14.41 6.27 0.84
N GLY A 39 -13.94 6.63 -0.36
CA GLY A 39 -14.42 7.79 -1.11
C GLY A 39 -13.76 9.11 -0.71
N ASP A 40 -12.67 9.05 0.05
CA ASP A 40 -11.88 10.20 0.42
C ASP A 40 -10.97 10.65 -0.74
N GLU A 41 -10.56 11.91 -0.71
CA GLU A 41 -9.54 12.41 -1.63
C GLU A 41 -8.18 11.81 -1.28
N ILE A 42 -7.45 11.34 -2.30
CA ILE A 42 -6.09 10.84 -2.13
C ILE A 42 -5.07 11.83 -2.71
N PRO A 43 -3.84 11.88 -2.14
CA PRO A 43 -2.75 12.68 -2.66
C PRO A 43 -2.49 12.40 -4.15
N ALA A 44 -2.17 13.47 -4.90
CA ALA A 44 -1.79 13.37 -6.31
C ALA A 44 -0.31 12.98 -6.48
N GLU A 45 0.49 13.16 -5.43
CA GLU A 45 1.92 12.89 -5.39
C GLU A 45 2.21 11.73 -4.43
N THR A 46 3.48 11.39 -4.30
CA THR A 46 3.92 10.37 -3.34
C THR A 46 3.79 10.91 -1.92
N GLU A 47 3.34 10.07 -1.01
CA GLU A 47 3.37 10.37 0.42
C GLU A 47 4.26 9.41 1.19
N ASP A 48 4.79 9.89 2.31
CA ASP A 48 5.49 9.07 3.27
C ASP A 48 4.49 8.46 4.27
N VAL A 49 4.39 7.12 4.29
CA VAL A 49 3.54 6.37 5.22
C VAL A 49 4.37 5.43 6.12
N PRO A 50 3.85 5.07 7.31
CA PRO A 50 4.44 4.00 8.11
C PRO A 50 4.51 2.69 7.30
N ALA A 51 5.63 1.97 7.37
CA ALA A 51 5.77 0.68 6.67
C ALA A 51 4.70 -0.34 7.11
N GLU A 52 4.20 -0.24 8.34
CA GLU A 52 3.07 -1.05 8.82
C GLU A 52 1.77 -0.86 8.02
N ALA A 53 1.62 0.21 7.23
CA ALA A 53 0.48 0.36 6.32
C ALA A 53 0.39 -0.80 5.30
N TRP A 54 1.52 -1.40 4.93
CA TRP A 54 1.57 -2.49 3.95
C TRP A 54 2.13 -3.80 4.51
N PHE A 55 2.98 -3.70 5.53
CA PHE A 55 3.75 -4.81 6.07
C PHE A 55 3.40 -5.08 7.54
N TRP A 56 2.14 -4.83 7.96
CA TRP A 56 1.68 -4.96 9.36
C TRP A 56 1.91 -6.34 10.00
N ASN A 57 1.94 -7.41 9.21
CA ASN A 57 2.16 -8.78 9.68
C ASN A 57 3.62 -9.24 9.52
N ALA A 58 4.53 -8.35 9.09
CA ALA A 58 5.93 -8.66 8.90
C ALA A 58 6.73 -8.37 10.18
N TYR A 59 7.24 -9.43 10.82
CA TYR A 59 7.98 -9.35 12.09
C TYR A 59 9.27 -8.51 12.05
N TYR A 60 9.80 -8.25 10.85
CA TYR A 60 11.03 -7.49 10.63
C TYR A 60 10.81 -5.98 10.45
N VAL A 61 9.56 -5.54 10.34
CA VAL A 61 9.22 -4.12 10.24
C VAL A 61 9.31 -3.48 11.62
N LYS A 62 10.08 -2.40 11.73
CA LYS A 62 10.22 -1.66 12.98
C LYS A 62 9.18 -0.55 13.06
N LYS A 63 8.85 -0.12 14.28
CA LYS A 63 7.83 0.92 14.55
C LYS A 63 8.05 2.24 13.80
N ASN A 64 9.29 2.59 13.50
CA ASN A 64 9.63 3.85 12.83
C ASN A 64 10.01 3.66 11.36
N ASP A 65 9.86 2.45 10.82
CA ASP A 65 10.10 2.18 9.42
C ASP A 65 9.05 2.89 8.57
N ARG A 66 9.50 3.50 7.48
CA ARG A 66 8.68 4.32 6.60
C ARG A 66 8.91 3.92 5.16
N VAL A 67 7.89 4.10 4.33
CA VAL A 67 7.93 3.82 2.89
C VAL A 67 7.20 4.92 2.16
N TYR A 68 7.63 5.18 0.94
CA TYR A 68 6.92 6.04 0.04
C TYR A 68 5.79 5.27 -0.64
N GLU A 69 4.59 5.86 -0.62
CA GLU A 69 3.38 5.35 -1.24
C GLU A 69 2.95 6.27 -2.37
N PHE A 70 2.86 5.72 -3.59
CA PHE A 70 2.28 6.41 -4.73
C PHE A 70 1.09 5.61 -5.29
N ASN A 71 -0.06 6.26 -5.46
CA ASN A 71 -1.31 5.62 -5.80
C ASN A 71 -1.83 6.02 -7.17
N ILE A 72 -2.15 5.02 -8.00
CA ILE A 72 -2.71 5.20 -9.34
C ILE A 72 -4.12 4.58 -9.36
N PRO A 73 -5.18 5.39 -9.19
CA PRO A 73 -6.55 4.89 -9.12
C PRO A 73 -7.12 4.52 -10.48
N PHE A 74 -7.81 3.38 -10.54
CA PHE A 74 -8.56 2.88 -11.69
C PHE A 74 -10.07 2.85 -11.34
N LYS A 75 -10.69 4.03 -11.32
CA LYS A 75 -12.07 4.24 -10.83
C LYS A 75 -13.11 3.28 -11.42
N ASN A 76 -13.09 3.07 -12.74
CA ASN A 76 -14.04 2.20 -13.44
C ASN A 76 -13.95 0.72 -13.04
N TYR A 77 -12.85 0.31 -12.40
CA TYR A 77 -12.61 -1.06 -11.96
C TYR A 77 -12.66 -1.20 -10.44
N ASN A 78 -13.03 -0.14 -9.71
CA ASN A 78 -12.88 -0.02 -8.26
C ASN A 78 -11.55 -0.62 -7.78
N SER A 79 -10.46 -0.20 -8.43
CA SER A 79 -9.12 -0.76 -8.24
C SER A 79 -8.09 0.34 -8.17
N ILE A 80 -6.92 0.02 -7.61
CA ILE A 80 -5.82 0.96 -7.42
C ILE A 80 -4.48 0.23 -7.43
N LEU A 81 -3.55 0.76 -8.21
CA LEU A 81 -2.16 0.31 -8.20
C LEU A 81 -1.36 1.21 -7.26
N THR A 82 -0.85 0.60 -6.21
CA THR A 82 0.07 1.23 -5.27
C THR A 82 1.49 0.84 -5.63
N VAL A 83 2.38 1.83 -5.75
CA VAL A 83 3.81 1.65 -5.88
C VAL A 83 4.45 2.02 -4.55
N LEU A 84 5.25 1.10 -4.01
CA LEU A 84 6.02 1.30 -2.79
C LEU A 84 7.49 1.42 -3.14
N TYR A 85 8.17 2.40 -2.56
CA TYR A 85 9.62 2.58 -2.73
C TYR A 85 10.25 3.25 -1.50
N PHE A 86 11.57 3.36 -1.53
CA PHE A 86 12.43 3.94 -0.50
C PHE A 86 13.58 4.65 -1.24
N ASP A 87 14.14 5.68 -0.63
CA ASP A 87 15.39 6.32 -1.09
C ASP A 87 16.62 5.52 -0.63
#